data_AF-A0A822G3V2-F1
#
_entry.id   AF-A0A822G3V2-F1
#
_cell.length_a   1.000
_cell.length_b   1.000
_cell.length_c   1.000
_cell.angle_alpha   90.00
_cell.angle_beta   90.00
_cell.angle_gamma   90.00
#
_symmetry.space_group_name_H-M   'P 1'
#
loop_
_entity.id
_entity.type
_entity.pdbx_description
1 polymer ?
#
loop_
_entity_poly.entity_id
_entity_poly.type
_entity_poly.pdbx_seq_one_letter_code
_entity_poly.pdbx_strand_id
1 'polypeptide(L)'
;NDLITINLNRIFPLSKHTKLVIECYQFPFKQLIKLLYSTVNLNLLKLRRTSIKDTEYELIQQSEFFQMISNKNMIKNLVIDECCTLKNIQLFVDLCPRLQQLTSGMNRKEFLSIVRFLLSKNDKNIQNLSFFMYFTCT
;
A
#
# COMPACT_ATOMS: atom_id res chain seq x y z
N ASN A 1 20.17 -1.36 -10.31
CA ASN A 1 19.47 -2.65 -10.07
C ASN A 1 17.97 -2.53 -10.32
N ASP A 2 17.58 -2.48 -11.61
CA ASP A 2 16.18 -2.45 -12.11
C ASP A 2 15.80 -3.77 -12.83
N LEU A 3 16.61 -4.81 -12.67
CA LEU A 3 16.49 -6.08 -13.37
C LEU A 3 15.15 -6.79 -13.11
N ILE A 4 14.60 -6.71 -11.89
CA ILE A 4 13.36 -7.43 -11.54
C ILE A 4 12.18 -6.91 -12.36
N THR A 5 11.97 -5.59 -12.36
CA THR A 5 10.84 -4.99 -13.08
C THR A 5 11.00 -5.10 -14.59
N ILE A 6 12.23 -4.99 -15.10
CA ILE A 6 12.54 -5.17 -16.53
C ILE A 6 12.29 -6.62 -16.96
N ASN A 7 12.75 -7.60 -16.19
CA ASN A 7 12.57 -9.02 -16.50
C ASN A 7 11.09 -9.43 -16.40
N LEU A 8 10.39 -8.95 -15.38
CA LEU A 8 8.95 -9.19 -15.24
C LEU A 8 8.17 -8.57 -16.40
N ASN A 9 8.46 -7.32 -16.79
CA ASN A 9 7.77 -6.67 -17.90
C ASN A 9 7.95 -7.39 -19.25
N ARG A 10 9.11 -8.03 -19.46
CA ARG A 10 9.39 -8.80 -20.69
C ARG A 10 8.56 -10.08 -20.77
N ILE A 11 8.26 -10.69 -19.64
CA ILE A 11 7.52 -11.97 -19.56
C ILE A 11 6.01 -11.70 -19.40
N PHE A 12 5.66 -10.68 -18.61
CA PHE A 12 4.31 -10.26 -18.29
C PHE A 12 4.20 -8.74 -18.38
N PRO A 13 3.50 -8.17 -19.38
CA PRO A 13 3.33 -6.73 -19.52
C PRO A 13 2.61 -6.14 -18.29
N LEU A 14 3.35 -5.58 -17.35
CA LEU A 14 2.83 -5.15 -16.04
C LEU A 14 1.80 -4.03 -16.19
N SER A 15 1.91 -3.22 -17.24
CA SER A 15 0.95 -2.16 -17.59
C SER A 15 -0.45 -2.67 -17.92
N LYS A 16 -0.61 -3.94 -18.33
CA LYS A 16 -1.94 -4.51 -18.64
C LYS A 16 -2.67 -5.08 -17.41
N HIS A 17 -1.99 -5.16 -16.27
CA HIS A 17 -2.55 -5.81 -15.09
C HIS A 17 -3.26 -4.80 -14.19
N THR A 18 -4.48 -5.15 -13.79
CA THR A 18 -5.31 -4.34 -12.89
C THR A 18 -5.29 -4.85 -11.45
N LYS A 19 -4.68 -6.01 -11.22
CA LYS A 19 -4.58 -6.67 -9.91
C LYS A 19 -3.15 -7.17 -9.67
N LEU A 20 -2.64 -6.93 -8.46
CA LEU A 20 -1.34 -7.36 -7.99
C LEU A 20 -1.50 -7.90 -6.58
N VAL A 21 -1.04 -9.14 -6.38
CA VAL A 21 -1.01 -9.80 -5.08
C VAL A 21 0.43 -10.15 -4.78
N ILE A 22 0.94 -9.67 -3.64
CA ILE A 22 2.29 -9.97 -3.16
C ILE A 22 2.15 -10.82 -1.91
N GLU A 23 2.59 -12.07 -2.00
CA GLU A 23 2.53 -13.07 -0.92
C GLU A 23 3.93 -13.45 -0.42
N CYS A 24 4.83 -12.48 -0.36
CA CYS A 24 6.22 -12.70 0.04
C CYS A 24 6.45 -12.21 1.47
N TYR A 25 7.04 -13.06 2.30
CA TYR A 25 7.41 -12.70 3.67
C TYR A 25 8.49 -11.62 3.66
N GLN A 26 8.24 -10.54 4.41
CA GLN A 26 9.12 -9.38 4.53
C GLN A 26 9.46 -8.71 3.19
N PHE A 27 8.49 -8.64 2.27
CA PHE A 27 8.72 -7.97 0.98
C PHE A 27 9.14 -6.50 1.17
N PRO A 28 10.31 -6.06 0.67
CA PRO A 28 10.81 -4.72 0.95
C PRO A 28 9.95 -3.64 0.31
N PHE A 29 9.55 -2.63 1.08
CA PHE A 29 8.69 -1.57 0.60
C PHE A 29 9.29 -0.78 -0.57
N LYS A 30 10.62 -0.55 -0.57
CA LYS A 30 11.32 0.06 -1.71
C LYS A 30 11.13 -0.72 -3.02
N GLN A 31 11.07 -2.05 -2.96
CA GLN A 31 10.79 -2.86 -4.14
C GLN A 31 9.33 -2.77 -4.57
N LEU A 32 8.40 -2.67 -3.61
CA LEU A 32 6.99 -2.41 -3.90
C LEU A 32 6.82 -1.11 -4.69
N ILE A 33 7.41 -0.01 -4.21
CA ILE A 33 7.38 1.29 -4.89
C ILE A 33 7.86 1.16 -6.34
N LYS A 34 9.01 0.51 -6.57
CA LYS A 34 9.53 0.28 -7.94
C LYS A 34 8.58 -0.55 -8.81
N LEU A 35 7.94 -1.55 -8.24
CA LEU A 35 6.97 -2.39 -8.96
C LEU A 35 5.74 -1.57 -9.35
N LEU A 36 5.22 -0.77 -8.41
CA LEU A 36 4.08 0.11 -8.63
C LEU A 36 4.32 1.16 -9.72
N TYR A 37 5.55 1.65 -9.83
CA TYR A 37 5.94 2.56 -10.92
C TYR A 37 5.70 1.96 -12.32
N SER A 38 5.81 0.64 -12.45
CA SER A 38 5.63 -0.06 -13.73
C SER A 38 4.23 -0.66 -13.91
N THR A 39 3.37 -0.62 -12.88
CA THR A 39 1.99 -1.12 -12.90
C THR A 39 0.99 0.03 -12.78
N VAL A 40 1.02 0.98 -13.72
CA VAL A 40 0.23 2.23 -13.63
C VAL A 40 -1.29 1.99 -13.62
N ASN A 41 -1.78 0.93 -14.27
CA ASN A 41 -3.21 0.60 -14.38
C ASN A 41 -3.73 -0.28 -13.24
N LEU A 42 -2.96 -0.42 -12.17
CA LEU A 42 -3.32 -1.24 -11.03
C LEU A 42 -4.51 -0.65 -10.28
N ASN A 43 -5.61 -1.40 -10.19
CA ASN A 43 -6.81 -1.03 -9.44
C ASN A 43 -6.84 -1.70 -8.05
N LEU A 44 -6.34 -2.94 -7.95
CA LEU A 44 -6.30 -3.70 -6.71
C LEU A 44 -4.88 -4.10 -6.34
N LEU A 45 -4.44 -3.68 -5.16
CA LEU A 45 -3.20 -4.10 -4.54
C LEU A 45 -3.52 -4.92 -3.29
N LYS A 46 -3.00 -6.15 -3.23
CA LYS A 46 -3.07 -6.99 -2.04
C LYS A 46 -1.67 -7.33 -1.54
N LEU A 47 -1.40 -6.97 -0.30
CA LEU A 47 -0.14 -7.20 0.39
C LEU A 47 -0.37 -8.20 1.50
N ARG A 48 0.38 -9.29 1.49
CA ARG A 48 0.41 -10.27 2.57
C ARG A 48 1.83 -10.36 3.08
N ARG A 49 2.01 -10.36 4.40
CA ARG A 49 3.31 -10.59 5.04
C ARG A 49 4.40 -9.55 4.65
N THR A 50 4.02 -8.34 4.28
CA THR A 50 4.94 -7.24 3.93
C THR A 50 5.51 -6.57 5.19
N SER A 51 6.80 -6.79 5.44
CA SER A 51 7.50 -6.04 6.48
C SER A 51 7.77 -4.64 5.98
N ILE A 52 7.15 -3.67 6.65
CA ILE A 52 7.45 -2.28 6.44
C ILE A 52 8.09 -1.75 7.72
N LYS A 53 9.38 -1.46 7.66
CA LYS A 53 10.17 -1.01 8.81
C LYS A 53 10.11 0.51 8.94
N ASP A 54 9.97 0.99 10.18
CA ASP A 54 9.76 2.41 10.48
C ASP A 54 10.80 3.37 9.88
N THR A 55 12.07 2.95 9.83
CA THR A 55 13.19 3.79 9.39
C THR A 55 13.20 4.06 7.88
N GLU A 56 12.46 3.30 7.08
CA GLU A 56 12.42 3.51 5.63
C GLU A 56 11.28 4.46 5.20
N TYR A 57 10.34 4.81 6.08
CA TYR A 57 9.16 5.60 5.73
C TYR A 57 9.50 7.04 5.31
N GLU A 58 10.21 7.76 6.17
CA GLU A 58 10.44 9.19 5.99
C GLU A 58 11.27 9.44 4.73
N LEU A 59 12.32 8.63 4.53
CA LEU A 59 13.17 8.70 3.35
C LEU A 59 12.42 8.35 2.07
N ILE A 60 11.51 7.36 2.10
CA ILE A 60 10.76 6.95 0.91
C ILE A 60 9.67 7.97 0.58
N GLN A 61 8.94 8.51 1.56
CA GLN A 61 7.91 9.52 1.33
C GLN A 61 8.45 10.82 0.71
N GLN A 62 9.67 11.20 1.09
CA GLN A 62 10.37 12.36 0.53
C GLN A 62 10.96 12.09 -0.86
N SER A 63 10.99 10.84 -1.32
CA SER A 63 11.55 10.52 -2.62
C SER A 63 10.64 10.98 -3.77
N GLU A 64 11.27 11.48 -4.83
CA GLU A 64 10.57 11.89 -6.06
C GLU A 64 9.79 10.70 -6.67
N PHE A 65 10.31 9.49 -6.56
CA PHE A 65 9.64 8.26 -6.99
C PHE A 65 8.29 8.06 -6.29
N PHE A 66 8.22 8.27 -4.98
CA PHE A 66 6.97 8.13 -4.23
C PHE A 66 5.92 9.14 -4.71
N GLN A 67 6.33 10.40 -4.90
CA GLN A 67 5.44 11.45 -5.41
C GLN A 67 4.94 11.14 -6.83
N MET A 68 5.82 10.68 -7.71
CA MET A 68 5.44 10.26 -9.07
C MET A 68 4.43 9.11 -9.07
N ILE A 69 4.64 8.10 -8.22
CA ILE A 69 3.73 6.96 -8.13
C ILE A 69 2.40 7.40 -7.55
N SER A 70 2.41 8.18 -6.45
CA SER A 70 1.20 8.68 -5.80
C SER A 70 0.29 9.41 -6.80
N ASN A 71 0.86 10.29 -7.62
CA ASN A 71 0.09 11.04 -8.61
C ASN A 71 -0.46 10.16 -9.75
N LYS A 72 0.26 9.11 -10.14
CA LYS A 72 -0.03 8.32 -11.34
C LYS A 72 -0.83 7.05 -11.10
N ASN A 73 -0.70 6.41 -9.95
CA ASN A 73 -1.32 5.10 -9.73
C ASN A 73 -2.85 5.19 -9.66
N MET A 74 -3.52 4.14 -10.13
CA MET A 74 -4.98 4.06 -10.19
C MET A 74 -5.57 3.15 -9.11
N ILE A 75 -4.83 2.93 -8.02
CA ILE A 75 -5.22 1.96 -6.99
C ILE A 75 -6.44 2.48 -6.25
N LYS A 76 -7.53 1.72 -6.34
CA LYS A 76 -8.80 1.99 -5.67
C LYS A 76 -9.03 1.05 -4.49
N ASN A 77 -8.48 -0.16 -4.56
CA ASN A 77 -8.69 -1.20 -3.57
C ASN A 77 -7.35 -1.65 -3.00
N LEU A 78 -7.15 -1.44 -1.71
CA LEU A 78 -5.96 -1.88 -0.99
C LEU A 78 -6.33 -2.88 0.09
N VAL A 79 -5.66 -4.03 0.08
CA VAL A 79 -5.80 -5.07 1.09
C VAL A 79 -4.43 -5.31 1.73
N ILE A 80 -4.31 -5.11 3.03
CA ILE A 80 -3.09 -5.38 3.80
C ILE A 80 -3.42 -6.45 4.84
N ASP A 81 -2.96 -7.66 4.59
CA ASP A 81 -3.25 -8.85 5.38
C ASP A 81 -2.26 -9.00 6.54
N GLU A 82 -2.06 -7.92 7.29
CA GLU A 82 -1.12 -7.79 8.41
C GLU A 82 -1.58 -6.72 9.40
N CYS A 83 -1.02 -6.76 10.62
CA CYS A 83 -1.22 -5.71 11.61
C CYS A 83 -0.54 -4.42 11.16
N CYS A 84 -1.33 -3.43 10.75
CA CYS A 84 -0.83 -2.10 10.41
C CYS A 84 -0.83 -1.17 11.62
N THR A 85 0.21 -0.35 11.73
CA THR A 85 0.24 0.82 12.60
C THR A 85 -0.44 2.00 11.91
N LEU A 86 -0.73 3.08 12.64
CA LEU A 86 -1.19 4.34 12.06
C LEU A 86 -0.26 4.84 10.95
N LYS A 87 1.07 4.78 11.15
CA LYS A 87 2.06 5.23 10.16
C LYS A 87 1.95 4.44 8.86
N ASN A 88 1.78 3.11 8.95
CA ASN A 88 1.61 2.25 7.78
C ASN A 88 0.38 2.68 6.98
N ILE A 89 -0.74 2.92 7.65
CA ILE A 89 -1.99 3.34 7.00
C ILE A 89 -1.84 4.73 6.37
N GLN A 90 -1.24 5.70 7.08
CA GLN A 90 -0.98 7.04 6.56
C GLN A 90 -0.17 6.98 5.26
N LEU A 91 0.93 6.24 5.26
CA LEU A 91 1.76 6.03 4.09
C LEU A 91 0.96 5.51 2.89
N PHE A 92 0.15 4.47 3.08
CA PHE A 92 -0.59 3.88 1.97
C PHE A 92 -1.72 4.77 1.45
N VAL A 93 -2.38 5.51 2.33
CA VAL A 93 -3.38 6.51 1.94
C VAL A 93 -2.72 7.63 1.13
N ASP A 94 -1.54 8.10 1.53
CA ASP A 94 -0.80 9.12 0.80
C ASP A 94 -0.21 8.57 -0.52
N LEU A 95 0.16 7.29 -0.56
CA LEU A 95 0.61 6.62 -1.79
C LEU A 95 -0.55 6.38 -2.76
N CYS A 96 -1.77 6.16 -2.29
CA CYS A 96 -2.92 5.81 -3.13
C CYS A 96 -4.01 6.88 -3.00
N PRO A 97 -3.86 8.09 -3.57
CA PRO A 97 -4.81 9.19 -3.37
C PRO A 97 -6.22 8.94 -3.97
N ARG A 98 -6.35 7.90 -4.80
CA ARG A 98 -7.62 7.46 -5.41
C ARG A 98 -8.26 6.27 -4.66
N LEU A 99 -7.77 5.96 -3.46
CA LEU A 99 -8.25 4.83 -2.68
C LEU A 99 -9.73 5.00 -2.34
N GLN A 100 -10.51 3.96 -2.63
CA GLN A 100 -11.95 3.89 -2.35
C GLN A 100 -12.25 2.83 -1.29
N GLN A 101 -11.45 1.75 -1.27
CA GLN A 101 -11.60 0.63 -0.35
C GLN A 101 -10.26 0.33 0.32
N LEU A 102 -10.25 0.37 1.65
CA LEU A 102 -9.13 -0.07 2.46
C LEU A 102 -9.57 -1.26 3.31
N THR A 103 -8.83 -2.36 3.19
CA THR A 103 -8.93 -3.52 4.08
C THR A 103 -7.59 -3.72 4.76
N SER A 104 -7.57 -3.71 6.10
CA SER A 104 -6.34 -3.94 6.85
C SER A 104 -6.57 -4.71 8.13
N GLY A 105 -5.58 -5.52 8.52
CA GLY A 105 -5.42 -5.95 9.90
C GLY A 105 -5.00 -4.78 10.79
N MET A 106 -5.49 -4.75 12.03
CA MET A 106 -5.11 -3.72 13.00
C MET A 106 -4.88 -4.30 14.38
N ASN A 107 -3.88 -3.75 15.07
CA ASN A 107 -3.75 -3.92 16.52
C ASN A 107 -4.85 -3.10 17.21
N ARG A 108 -5.47 -3.68 18.24
CA ARG A 108 -6.49 -3.00 19.08
C ARG A 108 -6.02 -1.64 19.60
N LYS A 109 -4.73 -1.51 19.94
CA LYS A 109 -4.14 -0.23 20.43
C LYS A 109 -4.15 0.87 19.36
N GLU A 110 -4.00 0.49 18.10
CA GLU A 110 -3.92 1.40 16.94
C GLU A 110 -5.30 1.72 16.35
N PHE A 111 -6.30 0.86 16.60
CA PHE A 111 -7.62 0.92 15.97
C PHE A 111 -8.25 2.31 16.03
N LEU A 112 -8.38 2.90 17.22
CA LEU A 112 -9.01 4.22 17.37
C LEU A 112 -8.25 5.31 16.63
N SER A 113 -6.91 5.29 16.69
CA SER A 113 -6.07 6.28 16.02
C SER A 113 -6.19 6.18 14.51
N ILE A 114 -6.22 4.95 13.97
CA ILE A 114 -6.40 4.71 12.54
C ILE A 114 -7.80 5.14 12.08
N VAL A 115 -8.85 4.75 12.79
CA VAL A 115 -10.22 5.13 12.43
C VAL A 115 -10.38 6.65 12.45
N ARG A 116 -9.88 7.34 13.49
CA ARG A 116 -9.90 8.81 13.56
C ARG A 116 -9.17 9.45 12.38
N PHE A 117 -7.99 8.94 12.02
CA PHE A 117 -7.24 9.43 10.88
C PHE A 117 -8.01 9.23 9.56
N LEU A 118 -8.61 8.06 9.35
CA LEU A 118 -9.35 7.80 8.12
C LEU A 118 -10.62 8.65 8.02
N LEU A 119 -11.33 8.85 9.15
CA LEU A 119 -12.49 9.74 9.21
C LEU A 119 -12.11 11.21 9.01
N SER A 120 -10.94 11.66 9.46
CA SER A 120 -10.48 13.04 9.18
C SER A 120 -10.04 13.24 7.73
N LYS A 121 -9.82 12.17 6.97
CA LYS A 121 -9.50 12.19 5.54
C LYS A 121 -10.75 12.06 4.64
N ASN A 122 -11.95 11.86 5.19
CA ASN A 122 -13.18 11.55 4.44
C ASN A 122 -13.66 12.65 3.47
N ASP A 123 -12.98 13.78 3.38
CA ASP A 123 -13.19 14.76 2.29
C ASP A 123 -12.58 14.31 0.93
N LYS A 124 -11.85 13.18 0.85
CA LYS A 124 -11.03 12.85 -0.34
C LYS A 124 -11.11 11.38 -0.86
N ASN A 125 -12.30 10.83 -1.12
CA ASN A 125 -12.55 9.63 -1.96
C ASN A 125 -12.67 8.23 -1.30
N ILE A 126 -12.35 8.06 0.00
CA ILE A 126 -12.50 6.73 0.64
C ILE A 126 -13.97 6.50 1.00
N GLN A 127 -14.63 5.59 0.27
CA GLN A 127 -16.07 5.34 0.41
C GLN A 127 -16.37 4.12 1.28
N ASN A 128 -15.46 3.15 1.36
CA ASN A 128 -15.65 1.93 2.13
C ASN A 128 -14.41 1.58 2.96
N LEU A 129 -14.63 1.36 4.25
CA LEU A 129 -13.61 0.94 5.20
C LEU A 129 -13.99 -0.43 5.76
N SER A 130 -13.13 -1.42 5.57
CA SER A 130 -13.31 -2.77 6.13
C SER A 130 -12.12 -3.11 7.00
N PHE A 131 -12.36 -3.54 8.24
CA PHE A 131 -11.29 -3.82 9.18
C PHE A 131 -11.45 -5.22 9.78
N PHE A 132 -10.34 -5.93 9.87
CA PHE A 132 -10.26 -7.18 10.63
C PHE A 132 -9.41 -6.94 11.86
N MET A 133 -9.96 -7.25 13.04
CA MET A 133 -9.20 -7.16 14.29
C MET A 133 -8.40 -8.45 14.50
N TYR A 134 -7.09 -8.30 14.68
CA TYR A 134 -6.23 -9.39 15.12
C TYR A 134 -6.02 -9.27 16.64
N PHE A 135 -6.39 -10.31 17.38
CA PHE A 135 -6.26 -10.33 18.85
C PHE A 135 -4.81 -10.55 19.32
N THR A 136 -3.94 -11.03 18.44
CA THR A 136 -2.54 -11.36 18.71
C THR A 136 -1.63 -10.68 17.70
N CYS A 137 -1.48 -9.36 17.82
CA CYS A 137 -0.35 -8.64 17.22
C CYS A 137 0.71 -8.52 18.33
N THR A 138 1.70 -9.41 18.33
CA THR A 138 2.86 -9.38 19.25
C THR A 138 3.93 -8.44 18.72
#